data_AF-T0SVT9-F1
#
_entry.id   AF-T0SVT9-F1
#
_cell.length_a   1.000
_cell.length_b   1.000
_cell.length_c   1.000
_cell.angle_alpha   90.00
_cell.angle_beta   90.00
_cell.angle_gamma   90.00
#
_symmetry.space_group_name_H-M   'P 1'
#
loop_
_entity.id
_entity.type
_entity.pdbx_description
1 polymer ?
#
loop_
_entity_poly.entity_id
_entity_poly.type
_entity_poly.pdbx_seq_one_letter_code
_entity_poly.pdbx_strand_id
1 'polypeptide(L)'
;MKNNSLKFFALGALVLVLIYGIYKFTLVPDQLRDHYGVSEVEIENAPISEEAKKDLKEQVKAIANSNADEAVKADLYELNRLEIQLKRRAKDCSKEADSYFKDNNYIDPEIDFYKSPQNVFATVEDVLKNVLQRKEATDSMAQLKKIVYNDVKIDPVAYKSRVETYMICFDSRIFNFLETVMEAAAGQKWSPELKASMSALILKHIRETIAANRGMPDAVQLSLGLLKSLEAEKFIGPEFTSDMDSLMEDISQFEITLMDQFGGRSTYEQNYGLLKDYLTQYETYSDQVLSIVDDMMRTQSSSSIQR
;
A
#
# COMPACT_ATOMS: atom_id res chain seq x y z
N MET A 1 52.90 11.23 -19.40
CA MET A 1 52.06 10.18 -18.79
C MET A 1 50.63 10.68 -18.52
N LYS A 2 49.82 10.96 -19.56
CA LYS A 2 48.41 11.41 -19.41
C LYS A 2 47.37 10.60 -20.20
N ASN A 3 47.78 9.57 -20.95
CA ASN A 3 46.87 8.78 -21.82
C ASN A 3 46.43 7.43 -21.23
N ASN A 4 46.95 6.99 -20.08
CA ASN A 4 46.54 5.71 -19.49
C ASN A 4 45.36 5.84 -18.52
N SER A 5 45.18 6.97 -17.81
CA SER A 5 44.05 7.12 -16.89
C SER A 5 42.71 7.14 -17.63
N LEU A 6 42.64 7.80 -18.79
CA LEU A 6 41.42 7.85 -19.60
C LEU A 6 40.97 6.47 -20.09
N LYS A 7 41.93 5.59 -20.42
CA LYS A 7 41.64 4.21 -20.83
C LYS A 7 41.14 3.36 -19.66
N PHE A 8 41.69 3.56 -18.46
CA PHE A 8 41.20 2.88 -17.24
C PHE A 8 39.79 3.35 -16.85
N PHE A 9 39.49 4.64 -16.98
CA PHE A 9 38.13 5.16 -16.75
C PHE A 9 37.13 4.64 -17.79
N ALA A 10 37.51 4.60 -19.07
CA ALA A 10 36.65 4.05 -20.11
C ALA A 10 36.40 2.55 -19.93
N LEU A 11 37.40 1.78 -19.50
CA LEU A 11 37.23 0.35 -19.22
C LEU A 11 36.33 0.12 -17.99
N GLY A 12 36.48 0.94 -16.94
CA GLY A 12 35.64 0.87 -15.74
C GLY A 12 34.17 1.19 -16.02
N ALA A 13 33.90 2.21 -16.84
CA ALA A 13 32.55 2.53 -17.27
C ALA A 13 31.91 1.39 -18.09
N LEU A 14 32.69 0.74 -18.97
CA LEU A 14 32.19 -0.35 -19.80
C LEU A 14 31.89 -1.62 -18.99
N VAL A 15 32.68 -1.90 -17.95
CA VAL A 15 32.42 -3.00 -17.00
C VAL A 15 31.15 -2.73 -16.19
N LEU A 16 30.92 -1.50 -15.75
CA LEU A 16 29.68 -1.13 -15.04
C LEU A 16 28.44 -1.28 -15.93
N VAL A 17 28.52 -0.90 -17.21
CA VAL A 17 27.43 -1.08 -18.18
C VAL A 17 27.14 -2.58 -18.40
N LEU A 18 28.17 -3.42 -18.47
CA LEU A 18 27.99 -4.87 -18.62
C LEU A 18 27.39 -5.52 -17.36
N ILE A 19 27.84 -5.13 -16.16
CA ILE A 19 27.27 -5.61 -14.90
C ILE A 19 25.80 -5.19 -14.79
N TYR A 20 25.47 -3.94 -15.13
CA TYR A 20 24.10 -3.46 -15.13
C TYR A 20 23.23 -4.20 -16.17
N GLY A 21 23.76 -4.45 -17.37
CA GLY A 21 23.08 -5.21 -18.40
C GLY A 21 22.77 -6.65 -17.97
N ILE A 22 23.75 -7.34 -17.36
CA ILE A 22 23.57 -8.70 -16.84
C ILE A 22 22.55 -8.69 -15.69
N TYR A 23 22.65 -7.77 -14.74
CA TYR A 23 21.68 -7.60 -13.66
C TYR A 23 20.25 -7.43 -14.19
N LYS A 24 20.07 -6.56 -15.19
CA LYS A 24 18.77 -6.29 -15.79
C LYS A 24 18.20 -7.45 -16.62
N PHE A 25 19.04 -8.28 -17.23
CA PHE A 25 18.61 -9.36 -18.15
C PHE A 25 18.59 -10.77 -17.54
N THR A 26 19.30 -11.03 -16.44
CA THR A 26 19.35 -12.39 -15.84
C THR A 26 18.78 -12.50 -14.45
N LEU A 27 18.68 -11.40 -13.68
CA LEU A 27 18.21 -11.43 -12.29
C LEU A 27 16.80 -10.87 -12.10
N VAL A 28 16.22 -10.24 -13.13
CA VAL A 28 14.81 -9.84 -13.14
C VAL A 28 14.08 -10.79 -14.07
N PRO A 29 13.32 -11.78 -13.56
CA PRO A 29 12.49 -12.64 -14.39
C PRO A 29 11.60 -11.79 -15.31
N ASP A 30 11.39 -12.20 -16.55
CA ASP A 30 10.60 -11.45 -17.53
C ASP A 30 9.20 -11.05 -17.00
N GLN A 31 8.64 -11.84 -16.07
CA GLN A 31 7.38 -11.54 -15.38
C GLN A 31 7.42 -10.29 -14.48
N LEU A 32 8.58 -9.91 -13.93
CA LEU A 32 8.76 -8.67 -13.16
C LEU A 32 9.06 -7.46 -14.05
N ARG A 33 9.64 -7.68 -15.24
CA ARG A 33 9.98 -6.60 -16.19
C ARG A 33 8.73 -5.99 -16.84
N ASP A 34 7.70 -6.79 -17.04
CA ASP A 34 6.40 -6.32 -17.50
C ASP A 34 5.52 -5.77 -16.36
N HIS A 35 5.84 -6.08 -15.10
CA HIS A 35 5.11 -5.59 -13.92
C HIS A 35 5.59 -4.19 -13.45
N TYR A 36 6.90 -3.91 -13.55
CA TYR A 36 7.50 -2.62 -13.18
C TYR A 36 7.91 -1.76 -14.39
N GLY A 37 7.76 -2.26 -15.62
CA GLY A 37 8.00 -1.54 -16.86
C GLY A 37 6.80 -0.67 -17.28
N VAL A 38 6.20 0.07 -16.35
CA VAL A 38 5.11 1.00 -16.67
C VAL A 38 5.72 2.38 -16.88
N SER A 39 5.76 2.76 -18.15
CA SER A 39 5.82 4.12 -18.69
C SER A 39 5.43 5.20 -17.68
N GLU A 40 6.27 6.23 -17.55
CA GLU A 40 5.87 7.52 -17.02
C GLU A 40 4.62 7.99 -17.78
N VAL A 41 3.45 7.81 -17.18
CA VAL A 41 2.23 8.43 -17.67
C VAL A 41 2.29 9.87 -17.17
N GLU A 42 2.58 10.81 -18.06
CA GLU A 42 2.27 12.22 -17.82
C GLU A 42 0.75 12.35 -17.62
N ILE A 43 0.30 12.46 -16.37
CA ILE A 43 -1.12 12.60 -16.04
C ILE A 43 -1.45 14.09 -16.01
N GLU A 44 -2.02 14.56 -17.11
CA GLU A 44 -2.58 15.90 -17.23
C GLU A 44 -3.78 16.10 -16.27
N ASN A 45 -3.79 17.26 -15.61
CA ASN A 45 -4.77 17.67 -14.63
C ASN A 45 -6.13 18.01 -15.29
N ALA A 46 -7.16 17.17 -15.14
CA ALA A 46 -8.51 17.54 -15.54
C ALA A 46 -9.62 16.87 -14.69
N PRO A 47 -10.75 17.57 -14.41
CA PRO A 47 -11.95 16.95 -13.87
C PRO A 47 -12.48 15.93 -14.88
N ILE A 48 -13.03 14.79 -14.40
CA ILE A 48 -13.49 13.62 -15.19
C ILE A 48 -13.26 13.81 -16.70
N SER A 49 -12.08 13.41 -17.19
CA SER A 49 -11.82 13.58 -18.62
C SER A 49 -12.95 12.91 -19.41
N GLU A 50 -13.35 13.50 -20.53
CA GLU A 50 -14.39 12.90 -21.37
C GLU A 50 -14.01 11.46 -21.79
N GLU A 51 -12.71 11.10 -21.79
CA GLU A 51 -12.26 9.71 -21.92
C GLU A 51 -12.72 8.81 -20.77
N ALA A 52 -12.63 9.22 -19.50
CA ALA A 52 -13.07 8.39 -18.38
C ALA A 52 -14.60 8.18 -18.36
N LYS A 53 -15.38 9.16 -18.85
CA LYS A 53 -16.83 8.99 -19.05
C LYS A 53 -17.13 8.09 -20.25
N LYS A 54 -16.31 8.16 -21.30
CA LYS A 54 -16.43 7.32 -22.49
C LYS A 54 -16.11 5.86 -22.17
N ASP A 55 -15.05 5.61 -21.39
CA ASP A 55 -14.64 4.29 -20.94
C ASP A 55 -15.71 3.64 -20.04
N LEU A 56 -16.30 4.39 -19.11
CA LEU A 56 -17.47 3.94 -18.35
C LEU A 56 -18.65 3.61 -19.28
N LYS A 57 -18.96 4.47 -20.25
CA LYS A 57 -20.07 4.22 -21.20
C LYS A 57 -19.84 2.97 -22.04
N GLU A 58 -18.60 2.67 -22.43
CA GLU A 58 -18.26 1.46 -23.18
C GLU A 58 -18.34 0.20 -22.31
N GLN A 59 -17.83 0.25 -21.08
CA GLN A 59 -17.95 -0.84 -20.11
C GLN A 59 -19.40 -1.11 -19.69
N VAL A 60 -20.19 -0.04 -19.47
CA VAL A 60 -21.64 -0.14 -19.19
C VAL A 60 -22.39 -0.74 -20.37
N LYS A 61 -22.05 -0.38 -21.61
CA LYS A 61 -22.63 -1.03 -22.81
C LYS A 61 -22.24 -2.50 -22.90
N ALA A 62 -20.99 -2.85 -22.60
CA ALA A 62 -20.54 -4.25 -22.59
C ALA A 62 -21.29 -5.09 -21.52
N ILE A 63 -21.51 -4.53 -20.33
CA ILE A 63 -22.26 -5.18 -19.25
C ILE A 63 -23.74 -5.31 -19.62
N ALA A 64 -24.36 -4.24 -20.14
CA ALA A 64 -25.76 -4.24 -20.55
C ALA A 64 -26.04 -5.30 -21.63
N ASN A 65 -25.09 -5.48 -22.56
CA ASN A 65 -25.16 -6.47 -23.65
C ASN A 65 -24.73 -7.89 -23.24
N SER A 66 -24.32 -8.12 -22.00
CA SER A 66 -23.97 -9.45 -21.52
C SER A 66 -25.22 -10.30 -21.25
N ASN A 67 -25.09 -11.63 -21.32
CA ASN A 67 -26.15 -12.58 -20.97
C ASN A 67 -26.29 -12.81 -19.45
N ALA A 68 -25.69 -11.94 -18.63
CA ALA A 68 -25.78 -12.03 -17.17
C ALA A 68 -27.18 -11.62 -16.67
N ASP A 69 -27.54 -12.10 -15.48
CA ASP A 69 -28.74 -11.67 -14.77
C ASP A 69 -28.70 -10.15 -14.46
N GLU A 70 -29.86 -9.51 -14.40
CA GLU A 70 -30.01 -8.08 -14.04
C GLU A 70 -29.33 -7.74 -12.70
N ALA A 71 -29.43 -8.64 -11.72
CA ALA A 71 -28.78 -8.45 -10.42
C ALA A 71 -27.24 -8.42 -10.55
N VAL A 72 -26.67 -9.29 -11.38
CA VAL A 72 -25.23 -9.34 -11.66
C VAL A 72 -24.77 -8.10 -12.43
N LYS A 73 -25.58 -7.65 -13.40
CA LYS A 73 -25.30 -6.43 -14.16
C LYS A 73 -25.29 -5.20 -13.24
N ALA A 74 -26.24 -5.11 -12.30
CA ALA A 74 -26.28 -4.03 -11.32
C ALA A 74 -25.04 -4.04 -10.42
N ASP A 75 -24.61 -5.22 -9.96
CA ASP A 75 -23.42 -5.35 -9.11
C ASP A 75 -22.12 -4.97 -9.84
N LEU A 76 -21.97 -5.36 -11.11
CA LEU A 76 -20.82 -4.98 -11.94
C LEU A 76 -20.84 -3.49 -12.31
N TYR A 77 -22.03 -2.92 -12.54
CA TYR A 77 -22.18 -1.49 -12.78
C TYR A 77 -21.72 -0.67 -11.58
N GLU A 78 -22.17 -1.06 -10.39
CA GLU A 78 -21.79 -0.40 -9.15
C GLU A 78 -20.30 -0.52 -8.86
N LEU A 79 -19.71 -1.71 -9.07
CA LEU A 79 -18.27 -1.91 -8.96
C LEU A 79 -17.49 -0.95 -9.87
N ASN A 80 -17.83 -0.89 -11.16
CA ASN A 80 -17.15 0.00 -12.11
C ASN A 80 -17.33 1.48 -11.75
N ARG A 81 -18.50 1.87 -11.21
CA ARG A 81 -18.77 3.23 -10.73
C ARG A 81 -17.81 3.59 -9.59
N LEU A 82 -17.66 2.68 -8.62
CA LEU A 82 -16.77 2.84 -7.46
C LEU A 82 -15.29 2.87 -7.88
N GLU A 83 -14.87 1.99 -8.80
CA GLU A 83 -13.50 1.98 -9.34
C GLU A 83 -13.12 3.31 -10.01
N ILE A 84 -14.06 3.98 -10.68
CA ILE A 84 -13.81 5.31 -11.27
C ILE A 84 -13.64 6.37 -10.20
N GLN A 85 -14.43 6.31 -9.12
CA GLN A 85 -14.27 7.23 -8.00
C GLN A 85 -12.91 7.04 -7.35
N LEU A 86 -12.52 5.78 -7.13
CA LEU A 86 -11.24 5.40 -6.62
C LEU A 86 -10.07 5.90 -7.48
N LYS A 87 -10.13 5.76 -8.82
CA LYS A 87 -9.12 6.30 -9.74
C LYS A 87 -8.96 7.82 -9.63
N ARG A 88 -10.02 8.56 -9.29
CA ARG A 88 -9.93 10.01 -9.03
C ARG A 88 -9.31 10.30 -7.68
N ARG A 89 -9.72 9.58 -6.64
CA ARG A 89 -9.11 9.69 -5.30
C ARG A 89 -7.60 9.47 -5.36
N ALA A 90 -7.11 8.55 -6.20
CA ALA A 90 -5.67 8.37 -6.44
C ALA A 90 -4.96 9.65 -6.90
N LYS A 91 -5.59 10.40 -7.82
CA LYS A 91 -5.04 11.68 -8.30
C LYS A 91 -5.07 12.74 -7.21
N ASP A 92 -6.13 12.79 -6.43
CA ASP A 92 -6.26 13.75 -5.33
C ASP A 92 -5.22 13.46 -4.23
N CYS A 93 -5.04 12.19 -3.87
CA CYS A 93 -4.00 11.76 -2.93
C CYS A 93 -2.59 12.09 -3.43
N SER A 94 -2.30 11.90 -4.72
CA SER A 94 -1.01 12.27 -5.31
C SER A 94 -0.77 13.78 -5.24
N LYS A 95 -1.79 14.61 -5.50
CA LYS A 95 -1.70 16.07 -5.36
C LYS A 95 -1.52 16.52 -3.91
N GLU A 96 -2.22 15.88 -2.98
CA GLU A 96 -2.07 16.12 -1.55
C GLU A 96 -0.66 15.75 -1.11
N ALA A 97 -0.15 14.57 -1.48
CA ALA A 97 1.23 14.16 -1.24
C ALA A 97 2.22 15.17 -1.82
N ASP A 98 2.03 15.61 -3.07
CA ASP A 98 2.85 16.66 -3.68
C ASP A 98 2.79 17.97 -2.90
N SER A 99 1.67 18.29 -2.24
CA SER A 99 1.53 19.49 -1.44
C SER A 99 2.31 19.45 -0.12
N TYR A 100 2.39 18.27 0.52
CA TYR A 100 3.19 18.05 1.73
C TYR A 100 4.67 17.92 1.41
N PHE A 101 5.01 17.26 0.30
CA PHE A 101 6.38 16.89 -0.07
C PHE A 101 6.93 17.70 -1.25
N LYS A 102 6.50 18.97 -1.39
CA LYS A 102 6.99 19.88 -2.46
C LYS A 102 8.50 20.03 -2.48
N ASP A 103 9.12 19.89 -1.31
CA ASP A 103 10.56 19.95 -1.13
C ASP A 103 11.07 18.54 -0.79
N ASN A 104 11.96 17.99 -1.61
CA ASN A 104 12.54 16.65 -1.38
C ASN A 104 13.33 16.56 -0.06
N ASN A 105 13.59 17.70 0.58
CA ASN A 105 14.26 17.80 1.88
C ASN A 105 13.38 17.37 3.07
N TYR A 106 12.10 17.02 2.89
CA TYR A 106 11.25 16.44 3.93
C TYR A 106 11.65 15.02 4.36
N ILE A 107 12.73 14.46 3.82
CA ILE A 107 13.34 13.20 4.26
C ILE A 107 14.59 13.48 5.12
N ASP A 108 14.99 14.75 5.28
CA ASP A 108 16.09 15.14 6.14
C ASP A 108 15.58 15.41 7.58
N PRO A 109 15.92 14.57 8.57
CA PRO A 109 15.45 14.73 9.95
C PRO A 109 15.98 15.99 10.66
N GLU A 110 16.96 16.70 10.08
CA GLU A 110 17.60 17.88 10.68
C GLU A 110 16.89 19.22 10.38
N ILE A 111 15.92 19.24 9.45
CA ILE A 111 15.21 20.47 9.08
C ILE A 111 14.39 21.05 10.25
N ASP A 112 14.16 22.37 10.21
CA ASP A 112 13.49 23.11 11.29
C ASP A 112 12.07 22.61 11.58
N PHE A 113 11.39 22.02 10.60
CA PHE A 113 10.08 21.42 10.77
C PHE A 113 10.05 20.40 11.92
N TYR A 114 11.03 19.49 11.98
CA TYR A 114 11.07 18.43 12.99
C TYR A 114 11.37 18.92 14.40
N LYS A 115 11.89 20.16 14.54
CA LYS A 115 12.18 20.78 15.84
C LYS A 115 10.92 21.24 16.58
N SER A 116 9.76 21.25 15.92
CA SER A 116 8.48 21.56 16.54
C SER A 116 7.58 20.33 16.58
N PRO A 117 7.58 19.56 17.70
CA PRO A 117 6.75 18.38 17.84
C PRO A 117 5.28 18.65 17.51
N GLN A 118 4.71 19.77 17.95
CA GLN A 118 3.30 20.09 17.69
C GLN A 118 2.98 20.15 16.19
N ASN A 119 3.84 20.76 15.39
CA ASN A 119 3.66 20.83 13.94
C ASN A 119 3.81 19.46 13.28
N VAL A 120 4.76 18.65 13.78
CA VAL A 120 4.96 17.27 13.31
C VAL A 120 3.71 16.42 13.59
N PHE A 121 3.18 16.46 14.82
CA PHE A 121 1.96 15.74 15.21
C PHE A 121 0.77 16.10 14.32
N ALA A 122 0.51 17.40 14.12
CA ALA A 122 -0.60 17.85 13.27
C ALA A 122 -0.45 17.36 11.82
N THR A 123 0.76 17.39 11.28
CA THR A 123 1.05 16.94 9.91
C THR A 123 0.93 15.42 9.79
N VAL A 124 1.43 14.66 10.76
CA VAL A 124 1.28 13.20 10.80
C VAL A 124 -0.19 12.82 10.87
N GLU A 125 -0.98 13.46 11.72
CA GLU A 125 -2.42 13.20 11.82
C GLU A 125 -3.14 13.46 10.48
N ASP A 126 -2.81 14.56 9.80
CA ASP A 126 -3.42 14.90 8.51
C ASP A 126 -3.01 13.91 7.41
N VAL A 127 -1.72 13.57 7.33
CA VAL A 127 -1.20 12.55 6.39
C VAL A 127 -1.87 11.20 6.64
N LEU A 128 -1.92 10.72 7.88
CA LEU A 128 -2.55 9.45 8.23
C LEU A 128 -4.04 9.44 7.91
N LYS A 129 -4.78 10.53 8.16
CA LYS A 129 -6.20 10.63 7.77
C LYS A 129 -6.37 10.51 6.26
N ASN A 130 -5.61 11.27 5.49
CA ASN A 130 -5.78 11.31 4.04
C ASN A 130 -5.37 10.01 3.34
N VAL A 131 -4.37 9.34 3.89
CA VAL A 131 -3.78 8.11 3.33
C VAL A 131 -4.55 6.87 3.75
N LEU A 132 -4.94 6.80 5.02
CA LEU A 132 -5.50 5.57 5.58
C LEU A 132 -7.02 5.50 5.50
N GLN A 133 -7.72 6.63 5.48
CA GLN A 133 -9.17 6.66 5.33
C GLN A 133 -9.55 6.73 3.84
N ARG A 134 -9.78 5.56 3.24
CA ARG A 134 -10.02 5.39 1.79
C ARG A 134 -11.39 4.81 1.52
N LYS A 135 -12.45 5.58 1.79
CA LYS A 135 -13.83 5.10 1.70
C LYS A 135 -14.15 4.48 0.32
N GLU A 136 -13.65 5.08 -0.76
CA GLU A 136 -13.86 4.58 -2.12
C GLU A 136 -13.22 3.19 -2.33
N ALA A 137 -12.04 2.95 -1.74
CA ALA A 137 -11.41 1.64 -1.77
C ALA A 137 -12.24 0.64 -0.95
N THR A 138 -12.69 1.06 0.25
CA THR A 138 -13.52 0.25 1.16
C THR A 138 -14.80 -0.20 0.46
N ASP A 139 -15.53 0.76 -0.14
CA ASP A 139 -16.77 0.49 -0.84
C ASP A 139 -16.54 -0.43 -2.05
N SER A 140 -15.47 -0.18 -2.84
CA SER A 140 -15.13 -0.99 -4.01
C SER A 140 -14.81 -2.44 -3.63
N MET A 141 -14.02 -2.64 -2.57
CA MET A 141 -13.68 -3.97 -2.08
C MET A 141 -14.89 -4.68 -1.49
N ALA A 142 -15.76 -3.99 -0.74
CA ALA A 142 -17.00 -4.57 -0.23
C ALA A 142 -17.90 -5.06 -1.39
N GLN A 143 -18.01 -4.26 -2.44
CA GLN A 143 -18.74 -4.64 -3.64
C GLN A 143 -18.07 -5.81 -4.37
N LEU A 144 -16.74 -5.81 -4.49
CA LEU A 144 -16.00 -6.90 -5.11
C LEU A 144 -16.17 -8.23 -4.34
N LYS A 145 -16.05 -8.19 -3.01
CA LYS A 145 -16.33 -9.34 -2.12
C LYS A 145 -17.74 -9.88 -2.31
N LYS A 146 -18.74 -8.99 -2.36
CA LYS A 146 -20.12 -9.39 -2.61
C LYS A 146 -20.26 -10.16 -3.92
N ILE A 147 -19.62 -9.69 -4.99
CA ILE A 147 -19.68 -10.36 -6.30
C ILE A 147 -19.03 -11.76 -6.22
N VAL A 148 -17.90 -11.90 -5.53
CA VAL A 148 -17.22 -13.19 -5.37
C VAL A 148 -18.00 -14.16 -4.48
N TYR A 149 -18.53 -13.69 -3.36
CA TYR A 149 -19.26 -14.56 -2.46
C TYR A 149 -20.62 -15.01 -3.02
N ASN A 150 -21.15 -14.30 -4.01
CA ASN A 150 -22.37 -14.67 -4.73
C ASN A 150 -22.11 -15.56 -5.97
N ASP A 151 -20.90 -16.11 -6.13
CA ASP A 151 -20.51 -17.00 -7.24
C ASP A 151 -20.75 -16.38 -8.64
N VAL A 152 -20.69 -15.05 -8.73
CA VAL A 152 -20.82 -14.35 -10.00
C VAL A 152 -19.55 -14.58 -10.80
N LYS A 153 -19.72 -15.02 -12.05
CA LYS A 153 -18.56 -15.31 -12.91
C LYS A 153 -17.86 -14.02 -13.36
N ILE A 154 -16.70 -13.73 -12.78
CA ILE A 154 -15.76 -12.67 -13.22
C ILE A 154 -14.49 -13.34 -13.73
N ASP A 155 -13.93 -12.84 -14.83
CA ASP A 155 -12.56 -13.19 -15.23
C ASP A 155 -11.57 -13.06 -14.04
N PRO A 156 -10.91 -14.15 -13.60
CA PRO A 156 -10.02 -14.14 -12.47
C PRO A 156 -8.81 -13.20 -12.66
N VAL A 157 -8.33 -13.01 -13.88
CA VAL A 157 -7.20 -12.11 -14.16
C VAL A 157 -7.63 -10.66 -13.96
N ALA A 158 -8.77 -10.27 -14.54
CA ALA A 158 -9.36 -8.96 -14.27
C ALA A 158 -9.68 -8.77 -12.78
N TYR A 159 -10.08 -9.83 -12.07
CA TYR A 159 -10.31 -9.79 -10.63
C TYR A 159 -9.02 -9.50 -9.84
N LYS A 160 -7.95 -10.27 -10.08
CA LYS A 160 -6.65 -10.08 -9.41
C LYS A 160 -6.12 -8.67 -9.63
N SER A 161 -6.18 -8.19 -10.87
CA SER A 161 -5.78 -6.82 -11.21
C SER A 161 -6.59 -5.78 -10.45
N ARG A 162 -7.91 -5.97 -10.27
CA ARG A 162 -8.74 -5.06 -9.47
C ARG A 162 -8.33 -5.04 -8.00
N VAL A 163 -8.06 -6.21 -7.41
CA VAL A 163 -7.60 -6.32 -6.02
C VAL A 163 -6.28 -5.56 -5.81
N GLU A 164 -5.32 -5.74 -6.72
CA GLU A 164 -4.04 -5.02 -6.71
C GLU A 164 -4.21 -3.51 -6.94
N THR A 165 -5.23 -3.10 -7.72
CA THR A 165 -5.50 -1.69 -8.01
C THR A 165 -6.05 -0.93 -6.79
N TYR A 166 -6.51 -1.61 -5.73
CA TYR A 166 -6.98 -0.94 -4.52
C TYR A 166 -5.87 -0.33 -3.66
N MET A 167 -4.59 -0.53 -4.02
CA MET A 167 -3.38 0.09 -3.42
C MET A 167 -3.26 1.62 -3.58
N ILE A 168 -4.38 2.30 -3.81
CA ILE A 168 -4.43 3.72 -4.11
C ILE A 168 -4.15 4.55 -2.85
N CYS A 169 -3.44 5.68 -3.03
CA CYS A 169 -2.99 6.64 -2.02
C CYS A 169 -1.78 6.23 -1.17
N PHE A 170 -1.16 5.08 -1.44
CA PHE A 170 0.12 4.69 -0.83
C PHE A 170 1.31 5.19 -1.65
N ASP A 171 1.56 6.49 -1.57
CA ASP A 171 2.79 7.08 -2.12
C ASP A 171 3.98 6.68 -1.23
N SER A 172 5.06 6.18 -1.82
CA SER A 172 6.28 5.81 -1.07
C SER A 172 6.85 6.98 -0.27
N ARG A 173 6.61 8.23 -0.72
CA ARG A 173 7.04 9.45 0.00
C ARG A 173 6.35 9.61 1.34
N ILE A 174 5.10 9.15 1.47
CA ILE A 174 4.36 9.19 2.74
C ILE A 174 5.01 8.26 3.76
N PHE A 175 5.36 7.05 3.32
CA PHE A 175 6.02 6.08 4.18
C PHE A 175 7.39 6.60 4.63
N ASN A 176 8.20 7.09 3.69
CA ASN A 176 9.49 7.72 3.99
C ASN A 176 9.33 8.90 4.98
N PHE A 177 8.31 9.75 4.79
CA PHE A 177 8.04 10.84 5.73
C PHE A 177 7.75 10.34 7.15
N LEU A 178 6.92 9.30 7.28
CA LEU A 178 6.59 8.74 8.60
C LEU A 178 7.82 8.12 9.25
N GLU A 179 8.69 7.45 8.48
CA GLU A 179 9.99 6.96 8.98
C GLU A 179 10.90 8.12 9.42
N THR A 180 11.05 9.16 8.59
CA THR A 180 11.84 10.35 8.94
C THR A 180 11.31 11.04 10.19
N VAL A 181 9.99 11.09 10.42
CA VAL A 181 9.42 11.61 11.67
C VAL A 181 9.92 10.80 12.87
N MET A 182 9.90 9.47 12.77
CA MET A 182 10.35 8.59 13.85
C MET A 182 11.86 8.72 14.09
N GLU A 183 12.65 8.76 13.02
CA GLU A 183 14.10 8.99 13.07
C GLU A 183 14.44 10.36 13.69
N ALA A 184 13.77 11.43 13.24
CA ALA A 184 13.98 12.78 13.77
C ALA A 184 13.62 12.86 15.26
N ALA A 185 12.54 12.20 15.68
CA ALA A 185 12.17 12.12 17.08
C ALA A 185 13.19 11.35 17.93
N ALA A 186 13.85 10.33 17.37
CA ALA A 186 14.96 9.63 18.01
C ALA A 186 16.22 10.52 18.09
N GLY A 187 16.62 11.15 16.99
CA GLY A 187 17.79 12.02 16.89
C GLY A 187 17.69 13.28 17.75
N GLN A 188 16.51 13.89 17.82
CA GLN A 188 16.23 15.08 18.64
C GLN A 188 15.92 14.76 20.12
N LYS A 189 15.99 13.48 20.52
CA LYS A 189 15.75 13.03 21.90
C LYS A 189 14.41 13.51 22.44
N TRP A 190 13.34 13.36 21.66
CA TRP A 190 11.99 13.64 22.14
C TRP A 190 11.72 12.92 23.46
N SER A 191 10.96 13.58 24.35
CA SER A 191 10.66 13.01 25.66
C SER A 191 9.86 11.71 25.51
N PRO A 192 9.95 10.78 26.48
CA PRO A 192 9.16 9.54 26.45
C PRO A 192 7.66 9.79 26.27
N GLU A 193 7.13 10.88 26.82
CA GLU A 193 5.71 11.26 26.72
C GLU A 193 5.34 11.67 25.29
N LEU A 194 6.22 12.40 24.59
CA LEU A 194 6.01 12.75 23.18
C LEU A 194 6.08 11.50 22.31
N LYS A 195 7.04 10.60 22.54
CA LYS A 195 7.11 9.33 21.81
C LYS A 195 5.86 8.47 22.03
N ALA A 196 5.39 8.35 23.27
CA ALA A 196 4.17 7.63 23.60
C ALA A 196 2.92 8.25 22.97
N SER A 197 2.84 9.58 22.91
CA SER A 197 1.70 10.26 22.27
C SER A 197 1.69 10.04 20.76
N MET A 198 2.86 10.05 20.11
CA MET A 198 2.99 9.82 18.67
C MET A 198 2.67 8.38 18.31
N SER A 199 3.19 7.41 19.09
CA SER A 199 2.87 6.00 18.87
C SER A 199 1.38 5.73 19.10
N ALA A 200 0.76 6.31 20.14
CA ALA A 200 -0.67 6.19 20.35
C ALA A 200 -1.51 6.76 19.17
N LEU A 201 -1.09 7.90 18.60
CA LEU A 201 -1.72 8.47 17.41
C LEU A 201 -1.63 7.51 16.21
N ILE A 202 -0.43 6.99 15.93
CA ILE A 202 -0.21 6.06 14.80
C ILE A 202 -0.99 4.75 15.01
N LEU A 203 -0.90 4.14 16.20
CA LEU A 203 -1.61 2.89 16.54
C LEU A 203 -3.13 3.05 16.41
N LYS A 204 -3.68 4.17 16.89
CA LYS A 204 -5.10 4.48 16.72
C LYS A 204 -5.49 4.50 15.24
N HIS A 205 -4.71 5.17 14.40
CA HIS A 205 -4.97 5.26 12.98
C HIS A 205 -4.83 3.91 12.28
N ILE A 206 -3.81 3.12 12.60
CA ILE A 206 -3.67 1.74 12.10
C ILE A 206 -4.92 0.91 12.44
N ARG A 207 -5.35 0.96 13.71
CA ARG A 207 -6.52 0.22 14.18
C ARG A 207 -7.80 0.60 13.43
N GLU A 208 -8.06 1.90 13.30
CA GLU A 208 -9.22 2.41 12.54
C GLU A 208 -9.18 1.98 11.08
N THR A 209 -7.98 1.95 10.50
CA THR A 209 -7.76 1.61 9.09
C THR A 209 -8.01 0.14 8.81
N ILE A 210 -7.42 -0.75 9.61
CA ILE A 210 -7.64 -2.19 9.47
C ILE A 210 -9.11 -2.53 9.72
N ALA A 211 -9.74 -1.92 10.74
CA ALA A 211 -11.15 -2.16 11.03
C ALA A 211 -12.06 -1.73 9.87
N ALA A 212 -11.79 -0.58 9.24
CA ALA A 212 -12.55 -0.11 8.09
C ALA A 212 -12.26 -0.91 6.81
N ASN A 213 -11.03 -1.39 6.64
CA ASN A 213 -10.53 -2.02 5.42
C ASN A 213 -10.24 -3.52 5.60
N ARG A 214 -11.03 -4.19 6.45
CA ARG A 214 -10.78 -5.59 6.81
C ARG A 214 -10.72 -6.48 5.56
N GLY A 215 -9.63 -7.24 5.44
CA GLY A 215 -9.36 -8.13 4.33
C GLY A 215 -8.75 -7.47 3.10
N MET A 216 -8.29 -6.22 3.21
CA MET A 216 -7.49 -5.60 2.17
C MET A 216 -5.99 -5.87 2.37
N PRO A 217 -5.28 -6.37 1.34
CA PRO A 217 -3.85 -6.64 1.44
C PRO A 217 -2.99 -5.44 1.81
N ASP A 218 -3.26 -4.32 1.16
CA ASP A 218 -2.50 -3.10 1.27
C ASP A 218 -2.64 -2.45 2.66
N ALA A 219 -3.83 -2.50 3.26
CA ALA A 219 -4.07 -2.04 4.61
C ALA A 219 -3.26 -2.86 5.62
N VAL A 220 -3.21 -4.19 5.45
CA VAL A 220 -2.41 -5.09 6.29
C VAL A 220 -0.91 -4.80 6.13
N GLN A 221 -0.41 -4.79 4.90
CA GLN A 221 1.02 -4.58 4.61
C GLN A 221 1.52 -3.23 5.11
N LEU A 222 0.78 -2.16 4.85
CA LEU A 222 1.14 -0.83 5.34
C LEU A 222 1.16 -0.78 6.87
N SER A 223 0.14 -1.35 7.51
CA SER A 223 0.04 -1.37 8.97
C SER A 223 1.25 -2.07 9.57
N LEU A 224 1.64 -3.23 9.02
CA LEU A 224 2.85 -3.94 9.46
C LEU A 224 4.12 -3.12 9.22
N GLY A 225 4.24 -2.44 8.07
CA GLY A 225 5.35 -1.53 7.80
C GLY A 225 5.48 -0.43 8.86
N LEU A 226 4.37 0.25 9.18
CA LEU A 226 4.35 1.29 10.20
C LEU A 226 4.67 0.78 11.60
N LEU A 227 4.18 -0.42 11.96
CA LEU A 227 4.51 -1.05 13.24
C LEU A 227 6.01 -1.40 13.33
N LYS A 228 6.62 -1.89 12.24
CA LYS A 228 8.06 -2.14 12.18
C LYS A 228 8.88 -0.86 12.31
N SER A 229 8.47 0.24 11.68
CA SER A 229 9.14 1.54 11.84
C SER A 229 9.05 2.05 13.29
N LEU A 230 7.90 1.89 13.95
CA LEU A 230 7.74 2.23 15.37
C LEU A 230 8.68 1.40 16.27
N GLU A 231 8.86 0.11 15.97
CA GLU A 231 9.75 -0.77 16.72
C GLU A 231 11.21 -0.41 16.52
N ALA A 232 11.64 -0.21 15.27
CA ALA A 232 13.01 0.16 14.92
C ALA A 232 13.48 1.43 15.67
N GLU A 233 12.60 2.43 15.77
CA GLU A 233 12.87 3.71 16.44
C GLU A 233 12.52 3.72 17.94
N LYS A 234 12.21 2.54 18.51
CA LYS A 234 11.95 2.31 19.93
C LYS A 234 10.76 3.11 20.49
N PHE A 235 9.74 3.32 19.66
CA PHE A 235 8.46 3.88 20.08
C PHE A 235 7.56 2.82 20.72
N ILE A 236 7.79 1.55 20.39
CA ILE A 236 7.16 0.37 20.98
C ILE A 236 8.24 -0.61 21.44
N GLY A 237 7.89 -1.54 22.34
CA GLY A 237 8.82 -2.53 22.88
C GLY A 237 9.05 -3.71 21.94
N PRO A 238 10.18 -4.44 22.08
CA PRO A 238 10.54 -5.57 21.22
C PRO A 238 9.70 -6.81 21.44
N GLU A 239 8.85 -6.85 22.48
CA GLU A 239 7.97 -7.97 22.79
C GLU A 239 6.98 -8.31 21.66
N PHE A 240 6.70 -7.36 20.76
CA PHE A 240 5.80 -7.56 19.62
C PHE A 240 6.52 -7.96 18.33
N THR A 241 7.86 -7.92 18.31
CA THR A 241 8.66 -8.14 17.08
C THR A 241 8.43 -9.54 16.52
N SER A 242 8.39 -10.56 17.38
CA SER A 242 8.16 -11.94 16.95
C SER A 242 6.80 -12.13 16.26
N ASP A 243 5.75 -11.49 16.78
CA ASP A 243 4.40 -11.62 16.24
C ASP A 243 4.29 -10.92 14.88
N MET A 244 4.90 -9.74 14.76
CA MET A 244 4.96 -9.00 13.49
C MET A 244 5.77 -9.75 12.43
N ASP A 245 6.96 -10.26 12.77
CA ASP A 245 7.84 -10.95 11.83
C ASP A 245 7.21 -12.28 11.36
N SER A 246 6.58 -13.04 12.28
CA SER A 246 5.86 -14.27 11.92
C SER A 246 4.70 -13.97 10.96
N LEU A 247 3.94 -12.90 11.21
CA LEU A 247 2.83 -12.52 10.34
C LEU A 247 3.32 -12.08 8.95
N MET A 248 4.42 -11.32 8.88
CA MET A 248 5.03 -10.95 7.61
C MET A 248 5.54 -12.17 6.82
N GLU A 249 6.14 -13.14 7.50
CA GLU A 249 6.57 -14.41 6.90
C GLU A 249 5.38 -15.21 6.37
N ASP A 250 4.31 -15.33 7.15
CA ASP A 250 3.08 -16.03 6.75
C ASP A 250 2.43 -15.38 5.51
N ILE A 251 2.35 -14.04 5.48
CA ILE A 251 1.85 -13.29 4.31
C ILE A 251 2.71 -13.57 3.08
N SER A 252 4.03 -13.46 3.22
CA SER A 252 4.96 -13.69 2.11
C SER A 252 4.84 -15.11 1.54
N GLN A 253 4.81 -16.11 2.42
CA GLN A 253 4.68 -17.50 2.00
C GLN A 253 3.33 -17.79 1.32
N PHE A 254 2.27 -17.18 1.83
CA PHE A 254 0.94 -17.26 1.24
C PHE A 254 0.91 -16.64 -0.16
N GLU A 255 1.47 -15.44 -0.34
CA GLU A 255 1.51 -14.77 -1.64
C GLU A 255 2.37 -15.52 -2.66
N ILE A 256 3.51 -16.08 -2.27
CA ILE A 256 4.32 -16.93 -3.15
C ILE A 256 3.50 -18.13 -3.62
N THR A 257 2.83 -18.82 -2.69
CA THR A 257 2.01 -19.99 -2.98
C THR A 257 0.84 -19.64 -3.91
N LEU A 258 0.19 -18.49 -3.69
CA LEU A 258 -0.85 -17.99 -4.55
C LEU A 258 -0.33 -17.76 -5.97
N MET A 259 0.79 -17.04 -6.13
CA MET A 259 1.34 -16.71 -7.45
C MET A 259 1.80 -17.95 -8.22
N ASP A 260 2.30 -18.97 -7.54
CA ASP A 260 2.67 -20.25 -8.15
C ASP A 260 1.46 -21.02 -8.70
N GLN A 261 0.30 -20.88 -8.04
CA GLN A 261 -0.92 -21.60 -8.39
C GLN A 261 -1.86 -20.80 -9.29
N PHE A 262 -1.75 -19.47 -9.27
CA PHE A 262 -2.62 -18.57 -10.02
C PHE A 262 -2.09 -18.32 -11.44
N GLY A 263 -2.96 -18.40 -12.45
CA GLY A 263 -2.64 -17.96 -13.80
C GLY A 263 -3.15 -18.89 -14.91
N GLY A 264 -2.58 -18.72 -16.11
CA GLY A 264 -3.10 -19.34 -17.34
C GLY A 264 -2.98 -20.87 -17.44
N ARG A 265 -2.30 -21.51 -16.47
CA ARG A 265 -2.23 -22.99 -16.37
C ARG A 265 -3.35 -23.58 -15.52
N SER A 266 -4.06 -22.76 -14.77
CA SER A 266 -5.13 -23.16 -13.86
C SER A 266 -6.50 -22.95 -14.49
N THR A 267 -7.49 -23.75 -14.12
CA THR A 267 -8.85 -23.58 -14.61
C THR A 267 -9.48 -22.32 -14.03
N TYR A 268 -10.58 -21.87 -14.65
CA TYR A 268 -11.37 -20.75 -14.14
C TYR A 268 -11.78 -20.99 -12.67
N GLU A 269 -12.32 -22.17 -12.37
CA GLU A 269 -12.81 -22.53 -11.03
C GLU A 269 -11.67 -22.58 -10.00
N GLN A 270 -10.48 -23.05 -10.40
CA GLN A 270 -9.30 -23.06 -9.55
C GLN A 270 -8.84 -21.64 -9.23
N ASN A 271 -8.65 -20.80 -10.25
CA ASN A 271 -8.26 -19.40 -10.06
C ASN A 271 -9.30 -18.65 -9.21
N TYR A 272 -10.58 -18.91 -9.43
CA TYR A 272 -11.67 -18.31 -8.65
C TYR A 272 -11.63 -18.74 -7.17
N GLY A 273 -11.42 -20.03 -6.89
CA GLY A 273 -11.26 -20.54 -5.54
C GLY A 273 -10.07 -19.90 -4.81
N LEU A 274 -8.92 -19.83 -5.48
CA LEU A 274 -7.71 -19.19 -4.94
C LEU A 274 -7.93 -17.72 -4.57
N LEU A 275 -8.72 -16.98 -5.35
CA LEU A 275 -9.05 -15.58 -5.06
C LEU A 275 -10.00 -15.42 -3.87
N LYS A 276 -10.92 -16.35 -3.68
CA LYS A 276 -11.79 -16.38 -2.49
C LYS A 276 -10.99 -16.70 -1.23
N ASP A 277 -10.06 -17.65 -1.33
CA ASP A 277 -9.13 -17.99 -0.26
C ASP A 277 -8.22 -16.80 0.06
N TYR A 278 -7.73 -16.09 -0.96
CA TYR A 278 -6.95 -14.86 -0.82
C TYR A 278 -7.66 -13.80 0.03
N LEU A 279 -8.91 -13.46 -0.29
CA LEU A 279 -9.67 -12.49 0.50
C LEU A 279 -9.89 -12.96 1.94
N THR A 280 -10.23 -14.24 2.11
CA THR A 280 -10.52 -14.82 3.43
C THR A 280 -9.28 -14.87 4.30
N GLN A 281 -8.13 -15.19 3.72
CA GLN A 281 -6.86 -15.21 4.43
C GLN A 281 -6.45 -13.79 4.86
N TYR A 282 -6.64 -12.79 4.00
CA TYR A 282 -6.36 -11.40 4.36
C TYR A 282 -7.29 -10.83 5.43
N GLU A 283 -8.52 -11.35 5.56
CA GLU A 283 -9.37 -11.05 6.71
C GLU A 283 -8.77 -11.59 8.01
N THR A 284 -8.23 -12.82 7.98
CA THR A 284 -7.50 -13.40 9.12
C THR A 284 -6.28 -12.57 9.49
N TYR A 285 -5.48 -12.15 8.51
CA TYR A 285 -4.33 -11.28 8.75
C TYR A 285 -4.74 -9.92 9.31
N SER A 286 -5.86 -9.36 8.86
CA SER A 286 -6.42 -8.13 9.43
C SER A 286 -6.75 -8.29 10.91
N ASP A 287 -7.37 -9.40 11.29
CA ASP A 287 -7.70 -9.68 12.69
C ASP A 287 -6.44 -9.86 13.57
N GLN A 288 -5.39 -10.48 13.02
CA GLN A 288 -4.10 -10.62 13.70
C GLN A 288 -3.41 -9.27 13.91
N VAL A 289 -3.39 -8.39 12.89
CA VAL A 289 -2.87 -7.01 13.05
C VAL A 289 -3.66 -6.26 14.12
N LEU A 290 -4.99 -6.36 14.13
CA LEU A 290 -5.81 -5.72 15.17
C LEU A 290 -5.47 -6.22 16.56
N SER A 291 -5.25 -7.53 16.73
CA SER A 291 -4.84 -8.10 18.02
C SER A 291 -3.51 -7.51 18.48
N ILE A 292 -2.50 -7.49 17.60
CA ILE A 292 -1.17 -6.93 17.89
C ILE A 292 -1.30 -5.47 18.32
N VAL A 293 -2.05 -4.66 17.58
CA VAL A 293 -2.26 -3.24 17.87
C VAL A 293 -2.99 -3.04 19.20
N ASP A 294 -4.04 -3.82 19.47
CA ASP A 294 -4.80 -3.75 20.72
C ASP A 294 -3.95 -4.17 21.93
N ASP A 295 -3.05 -5.14 21.78
CA ASP A 295 -2.08 -5.50 22.81
C ASP A 295 -1.07 -4.37 23.06
N MET A 296 -0.51 -3.76 22.01
CA MET A 296 0.39 -2.60 22.13
C MET A 296 -0.26 -1.42 22.86
N MET A 297 -1.49 -1.06 22.47
CA MET A 297 -2.23 0.03 23.10
C MET A 297 -2.54 -0.25 24.58
N ARG A 298 -2.84 -1.50 24.94
CA ARG A 298 -3.04 -1.91 26.35
C ARG A 298 -1.76 -1.79 27.16
N THR A 299 -0.63 -2.23 26.63
CA THR A 299 0.68 -2.14 27.30
C THR A 299 1.09 -0.68 27.54
N GLN A 300 0.90 0.20 26.56
CA GLN A 300 1.15 1.64 26.74
C GLN A 300 0.24 2.28 27.80
N SER A 301 -1.02 1.87 27.86
CA SER A 301 -1.95 2.37 28.88
C SER A 301 -1.54 1.94 30.29
N SER A 302 -1.10 0.69 30.48
CA SER A 302 -0.67 0.17 31.78
C SER A 302 0.62 0.81 32.32
N SER A 303 1.55 1.17 31.44
CA SER A 303 2.82 1.81 31.81
C SER A 303 2.66 3.29 32.19
N SER A 304 1.60 3.95 31.72
CA SER A 304 1.24 5.32 32.11
C SER A 304 0.62 5.44 33.52
N ILE A 305 0.05 4.35 34.05
CA ILE A 305 -0.59 4.31 35.38
C ILE A 305 0.42 4.07 36.52
N GLN A 306 1.62 3.55 36.20
CA GLN A 306 2.65 3.21 37.18
C GLN A 306 3.71 4.31 37.39
N ARG A 307 3.58 5.47 36.73
CA ARG A 307 4.42 6.67 36.95
C ARG A 307 3.62 7.76 37.65
#